data_AF-A0A7Y5T9M0-F1
#
_entry.id   AF-A0A7Y5T9M0-F1
#
_cell.length_a   1.000
_cell.length_b   1.000
_cell.length_c   1.000
_cell.angle_alpha   90.00
_cell.angle_beta   90.00
_cell.angle_gamma   90.00
#
_symmetry.space_group_name_H-M   'P 1'
#
loop_
_entity.id
_entity.type
_entity.pdbx_description
1 polymer ?
#
loop_
_entity_poly.entity_id
_entity_poly.type
_entity_poly.pdbx_seq_one_letter_code
_entity_poly.pdbx_strand_id
1 'polypeptide(L)'
;MVPTLVVGHHRYVAAPALPARLDGALEGLRRDLGARLFARVAGPEGPRRRERIHGAEGPRWFDEGTEIRRVHADASMFVGGIRALLLQSLHPLAMAGVTDHSGFQGDPWGRLQRTSYFLAVTTFGPADDAQRMVDVVRRVHDDVVGVAPDGRPYAAGDPHLLTWVHVAEIDSFLAAHQRYGAAPLDQEGRDAYVGQAARVAEALGVPEPPRTEAQLRATLTAYRPELTGTPAARETARFLLLHPPLSPLARAP
;
A
#
# COMPACT_ATOMS: atom_id res chain seq x y z
N MET A 1 8.00 -8.05 50.79
CA MET A 1 8.96 -7.15 50.12
C MET A 1 8.66 -7.23 48.63
N VAL A 2 7.87 -6.28 48.13
CA VAL A 2 7.37 -6.23 46.73
C VAL A 2 8.05 -5.03 46.07
N PRO A 3 8.74 -5.18 44.94
CA PRO A 3 9.24 -4.02 44.20
C PRO A 3 8.18 -3.51 43.23
N THR A 4 7.93 -2.21 43.38
CA THR A 4 7.10 -1.31 42.59
C THR A 4 7.53 -1.24 41.12
N LEU A 5 6.60 -1.44 40.18
CA LEU A 5 6.80 -1.20 38.75
C LEU A 5 6.58 0.30 38.45
N VAL A 6 7.65 1.01 38.06
CA VAL A 6 7.56 2.40 37.61
C VAL A 6 7.22 2.41 36.12
N VAL A 7 6.03 2.90 35.78
CA VAL A 7 5.58 3.17 34.40
C VAL A 7 6.17 4.51 33.95
N GLY A 8 7.06 4.48 32.96
CA GLY A 8 7.62 5.68 32.34
C GLY A 8 6.65 6.33 31.36
N HIS A 9 6.05 7.46 31.75
CA HIS A 9 5.35 8.36 30.82
C HIS A 9 6.38 9.18 30.02
N HIS A 10 6.63 8.79 28.76
CA HIS A 10 7.27 9.71 27.80
C HIS A 10 6.27 10.80 27.39
N ARG A 11 6.44 12.00 27.96
CA ARG A 11 5.79 13.23 27.47
C ARG A 11 6.38 13.59 26.11
N TYR A 12 5.57 13.54 25.05
CA TYR A 12 5.90 14.14 23.77
C TYR A 12 5.90 15.66 23.94
N VAL A 13 7.06 16.31 23.75
CA VAL A 13 7.11 17.76 23.60
C VAL A 13 6.64 18.08 22.18
N ALA A 14 5.52 18.79 22.05
CA ALA A 14 5.05 19.29 20.77
C ALA A 14 6.11 20.22 20.17
N ALA A 15 6.45 19.99 18.90
CA ALA A 15 7.32 20.91 18.16
C ALA A 15 6.65 22.30 18.10
N PRO A 16 7.42 23.41 18.19
CA PRO A 16 6.84 24.75 18.10
C PRO A 16 6.14 24.92 16.74
N ALA A 17 4.91 25.45 16.78
CA ALA A 17 4.17 25.81 15.58
C ALA A 17 4.97 26.86 14.79
N LEU A 18 5.10 26.65 13.47
CA LEU A 18 5.74 27.62 12.60
C LEU A 18 4.80 28.82 12.38
N PRO A 19 5.33 29.98 11.96
CA PRO A 19 4.51 31.11 11.56
C PRO A 19 3.57 30.75 10.40
N ALA A 20 2.29 31.14 10.45
CA ALA A 20 1.25 30.75 9.48
C ALA A 20 1.59 30.98 7.98
N ARG A 21 2.46 31.95 7.66
CA ARG A 21 2.96 32.17 6.28
C ARG A 21 3.96 31.11 5.83
N LEU A 22 4.77 30.59 6.74
CA LEU A 22 5.69 29.48 6.49
C LEU A 22 4.92 28.15 6.41
N ASP A 23 3.86 27.98 7.21
CA ASP A 23 2.96 26.82 7.10
C ASP A 23 2.28 26.76 5.73
N GLY A 24 1.68 27.87 5.26
CA GLY A 24 1.04 27.90 3.94
C GLY A 24 2.00 27.69 2.77
N ALA A 25 3.25 28.17 2.87
CA ALA A 25 4.28 27.94 1.88
C ALA A 25 4.76 26.47 1.86
N LEU A 26 4.93 25.86 3.03
CA LEU A 26 5.29 24.44 3.17
C LEU A 26 4.15 23.53 2.70
N GLU A 27 2.90 23.87 2.96
CA GLU A 27 1.72 23.15 2.44
C GLU A 27 1.61 23.26 0.91
N GLY A 28 1.90 24.44 0.34
CA GLY A 28 1.99 24.64 -1.11
C GLY A 28 3.08 23.75 -1.73
N LEU A 29 4.27 23.75 -1.16
CA LEU A 29 5.39 22.91 -1.60
C LEU A 29 5.07 21.41 -1.48
N ARG A 30 4.45 20.98 -0.37
CA ARG A 30 4.01 19.58 -0.18
C ARG A 30 3.01 19.14 -1.23
N ARG A 31 2.03 19.99 -1.57
CA ARG A 31 1.05 19.71 -2.63
C ARG A 31 1.71 19.57 -4.00
N ASP A 32 2.63 20.47 -4.36
CA ASP A 32 3.34 20.43 -5.64
C ASP A 32 4.23 19.20 -5.77
N LEU A 33 4.97 18.84 -4.71
CA LEU A 33 5.78 17.62 -4.68
C LEU A 33 4.90 16.37 -4.77
N GLY A 34 3.78 16.35 -4.04
CA GLY A 34 2.79 15.28 -4.12
C GLY A 34 2.25 15.11 -5.55
N ALA A 35 1.85 16.19 -6.21
CA ALA A 35 1.34 16.16 -7.58
C ALA A 35 2.37 15.60 -8.58
N ARG A 36 3.65 15.95 -8.43
CA ARG A 36 4.74 15.42 -9.26
C ARG A 36 4.99 13.93 -9.01
N LEU A 37 4.92 13.49 -7.76
CA LEU A 37 5.02 12.06 -7.40
C LEU A 37 3.85 11.27 -8.02
N PHE A 38 2.62 11.76 -7.88
CA PHE A 38 1.43 11.14 -8.48
C PHE A 38 1.52 11.07 -10.00
N ALA A 39 1.90 12.16 -10.67
CA ALA A 39 2.04 12.19 -12.13
C ALA A 39 3.07 11.15 -12.61
N ARG A 40 4.16 10.98 -11.86
CA ARG A 40 5.15 9.95 -12.14
C ARG A 40 4.50 8.57 -11.96
N VAL A 41 3.99 8.24 -10.76
CA VAL A 41 3.38 6.93 -10.46
C VAL A 41 2.21 6.55 -11.40
N ALA A 42 1.47 7.53 -11.91
CA ALA A 42 0.39 7.31 -12.87
C ALA A 42 0.89 6.95 -14.28
N GLY A 43 2.11 7.37 -14.64
CA GLY A 43 2.72 7.10 -15.94
C GLY A 43 2.11 7.91 -17.10
N PRO A 44 2.53 7.64 -18.35
CA PRO A 44 2.09 8.38 -19.54
C PRO A 44 0.58 8.25 -19.81
N GLU A 45 -0.03 7.12 -19.41
CA GLU A 45 -1.49 6.91 -19.48
C GLU A 45 -2.28 7.64 -18.37
N GLY A 46 -1.58 8.31 -17.45
CA GLY A 46 -2.15 8.96 -16.27
C GLY A 46 -3.34 9.89 -16.55
N PRO A 47 -3.26 10.84 -17.50
CA PRO A 47 -4.36 11.75 -17.81
C PRO A 47 -5.62 11.01 -18.26
N ARG A 48 -5.47 10.05 -19.17
CA ARG A 48 -6.59 9.27 -19.72
C ARG A 48 -7.20 8.31 -18.70
N ARG A 49 -6.38 7.78 -17.79
CA ARG A 49 -6.84 6.97 -16.65
C ARG A 49 -7.58 7.83 -15.63
N ARG A 50 -7.07 9.03 -15.32
CA ARG A 50 -7.69 9.98 -14.40
C ARG A 50 -9.10 10.38 -14.87
N GLU A 51 -9.26 10.67 -16.16
CA GLU A 51 -10.56 10.99 -16.74
C GLU A 51 -11.55 9.83 -16.59
N ARG A 52 -11.13 8.59 -16.87
CA ARG A 52 -11.97 7.40 -16.67
C ARG A 52 -12.35 7.15 -15.22
N ILE A 53 -11.45 7.42 -14.28
CA ILE A 53 -11.67 7.17 -12.85
C ILE A 53 -12.56 8.25 -12.23
N HIS A 54 -12.32 9.53 -12.54
CA HIS A 54 -12.99 10.64 -11.87
C HIS A 54 -14.12 11.27 -12.68
N GLY A 55 -14.05 11.22 -14.01
CA GLY A 55 -15.03 11.82 -14.91
C GLY A 55 -16.17 10.89 -15.33
N ALA A 56 -16.05 9.58 -15.07
CA ALA A 56 -17.13 8.64 -15.33
C ALA A 56 -18.26 8.77 -14.29
N GLU A 57 -19.50 8.72 -14.76
CA GLU A 57 -20.70 8.67 -13.94
C GLU A 57 -20.90 7.27 -13.32
N GLY A 58 -21.70 7.20 -12.26
CA GLY A 58 -22.10 5.95 -11.62
C GLY A 58 -21.72 5.85 -10.13
N PRO A 59 -22.29 4.86 -9.42
CA PRO A 59 -21.97 4.62 -8.02
C PRO A 59 -20.50 4.18 -7.87
N ARG A 60 -19.91 4.44 -6.71
CA ARG A 60 -18.53 4.04 -6.36
C ARG A 60 -18.60 3.04 -5.20
N TRP A 61 -17.55 2.23 -5.02
CA TRP A 61 -17.45 1.38 -3.82
C TRP A 61 -17.28 2.18 -2.53
N PHE A 62 -16.70 3.37 -2.65
CA PHE A 62 -16.42 4.23 -1.52
C PHE A 62 -16.88 5.66 -1.81
N ASP A 63 -17.78 6.14 -0.96
CA ASP A 63 -18.32 7.50 -1.04
C ASP A 63 -17.24 8.55 -0.76
N GLU A 64 -17.47 9.78 -1.21
CA GLU A 64 -16.59 10.89 -0.89
C GLU A 64 -16.48 11.11 0.62
N GLY A 65 -15.29 11.46 1.10
CA GLY A 65 -15.03 11.65 2.53
C GLY A 65 -14.72 10.38 3.32
N THR A 66 -14.85 9.19 2.73
CA THR A 66 -14.40 7.94 3.38
C THR A 66 -12.89 7.90 3.62
N GLU A 67 -12.49 7.23 4.70
CA GLU A 67 -11.10 7.16 5.14
C GLU A 67 -10.15 6.51 4.12
N ILE A 68 -10.61 5.48 3.39
CA ILE A 68 -9.84 4.88 2.29
C ILE A 68 -9.53 5.88 1.18
N ARG A 69 -10.48 6.76 0.83
CA ARG A 69 -10.23 7.81 -0.16
C ARG A 69 -9.28 8.86 0.37
N ARG A 70 -9.37 9.20 1.66
CA ARG A 70 -8.45 10.13 2.32
C ARG A 70 -7.02 9.60 2.35
N VAL A 71 -6.82 8.34 2.75
CA VAL A 71 -5.50 7.70 2.78
C VAL A 71 -4.95 7.55 1.36
N HIS A 72 -5.73 7.03 0.42
CA HIS A 72 -5.25 6.74 -0.94
C HIS A 72 -5.03 7.99 -1.81
N ALA A 73 -5.61 9.14 -1.45
CA ALA A 73 -5.36 10.42 -2.11
C ALA A 73 -4.13 11.16 -1.58
N ASP A 74 -3.56 10.73 -0.45
CA ASP A 74 -2.44 11.41 0.20
C ASP A 74 -1.09 10.97 -0.40
N ALA A 75 -0.14 11.91 -0.51
CA ALA A 75 1.19 11.65 -1.07
C ALA A 75 2.01 10.63 -0.25
N SER A 76 1.67 10.43 1.03
CA SER A 76 2.23 9.38 1.90
C SER A 76 2.04 7.97 1.35
N MET A 77 1.07 7.75 0.45
CA MET A 77 0.90 6.49 -0.30
C MET A 77 2.17 6.04 -1.02
N PHE A 78 3.02 6.97 -1.47
CA PHE A 78 4.28 6.59 -2.11
C PHE A 78 5.25 5.91 -1.11
N VAL A 79 5.37 6.47 0.09
CA VAL A 79 6.18 5.88 1.18
C VAL A 79 5.58 4.57 1.63
N GLY A 80 4.25 4.52 1.78
CA GLY A 80 3.52 3.31 2.10
C GLY A 80 3.71 2.22 1.04
N GLY A 81 3.73 2.58 -0.25
CA GLY A 81 3.98 1.63 -1.34
C GLY A 81 5.37 1.02 -1.30
N ILE A 82 6.41 1.81 -1.02
CA ILE A 82 7.78 1.28 -0.84
C ILE A 82 7.81 0.31 0.35
N ARG A 83 7.21 0.69 1.49
CA ARG A 83 7.15 -0.17 2.67
C ARG A 83 6.37 -1.46 2.37
N ALA A 84 5.25 -1.38 1.64
CA ALA A 84 4.45 -2.52 1.24
C ALA A 84 5.26 -3.51 0.41
N LEU A 85 5.97 -3.03 -0.61
CA LEU A 85 6.82 -3.88 -1.46
C LEU A 85 7.91 -4.59 -0.65
N LEU A 86 8.57 -3.87 0.25
CA LEU A 86 9.58 -4.46 1.14
C LEU A 86 8.99 -5.52 2.05
N LEU A 87 7.85 -5.23 2.70
CA LEU A 87 7.17 -6.16 3.59
C LEU A 87 6.70 -7.38 2.82
N GLN A 88 5.96 -7.20 1.73
CA GLN A 88 5.44 -8.27 0.87
C GLN A 88 6.54 -9.24 0.40
N SER A 89 7.73 -8.72 0.07
CA SER A 89 8.88 -9.52 -0.38
C SER A 89 9.39 -10.54 0.65
N LEU A 90 9.05 -10.39 1.93
CA LEU A 90 9.51 -11.28 2.99
C LEU A 90 8.80 -12.65 2.98
N HIS A 91 7.65 -12.78 2.30
CA HIS A 91 7.01 -14.08 2.19
C HIS A 91 7.59 -14.86 1.00
N PRO A 92 8.23 -16.02 1.20
CA PRO A 92 9.00 -16.71 0.17
C PRO A 92 8.16 -17.11 -1.05
N LEU A 93 6.95 -17.62 -0.84
CA LEU A 93 6.07 -18.04 -1.94
C LEU A 93 5.51 -16.86 -2.75
N ALA A 94 5.10 -15.78 -2.07
CA ALA A 94 4.69 -14.56 -2.76
C ALA A 94 5.85 -13.97 -3.59
N MET A 95 7.07 -13.97 -3.04
CA MET A 95 8.25 -13.49 -3.75
C MET A 95 8.65 -14.39 -4.93
N ALA A 96 8.43 -15.70 -4.83
CA ALA A 96 8.64 -16.63 -5.95
C ALA A 96 7.71 -16.27 -7.13
N GLY A 97 6.41 -16.10 -6.87
CA GLY A 97 5.45 -15.68 -7.91
C GLY A 97 5.81 -14.33 -8.56
N VAL A 98 6.31 -13.37 -7.78
CA VAL A 98 6.82 -12.11 -8.32
C VAL A 98 8.05 -12.33 -9.20
N THR A 99 9.01 -13.13 -8.75
CA THR A 99 10.27 -13.38 -9.47
C THR A 99 10.01 -14.06 -10.80
N ASP A 100 9.15 -15.07 -10.81
CA ASP A 100 8.95 -15.92 -11.98
C ASP A 100 8.02 -15.30 -13.03
N HIS A 101 7.06 -14.45 -12.62
CA HIS A 101 5.98 -14.00 -13.52
C HIS A 101 5.86 -12.49 -13.74
N SER A 102 6.52 -11.64 -12.94
CA SER A 102 6.17 -10.20 -12.96
C SER A 102 7.05 -9.31 -13.84
N GLY A 103 8.16 -9.83 -14.37
CA GLY A 103 9.15 -9.03 -15.11
C GLY A 103 9.73 -7.87 -14.29
N PHE A 104 9.67 -7.94 -12.95
CA PHE A 104 9.99 -6.84 -12.03
C PHE A 104 11.39 -6.27 -12.25
N GLN A 105 12.37 -7.11 -12.58
CA GLN A 105 13.75 -6.67 -12.86
C GLN A 105 13.86 -5.89 -14.20
N GLY A 106 12.96 -6.13 -15.16
CA GLY A 106 12.98 -5.52 -16.49
C GLY A 106 12.07 -4.29 -16.65
N ASP A 107 10.89 -4.28 -16.01
CA ASP A 107 9.94 -3.15 -16.03
C ASP A 107 9.33 -2.86 -14.64
N PRO A 108 10.13 -2.37 -13.67
CA PRO A 108 9.64 -2.00 -12.35
C PRO A 108 8.59 -0.89 -12.41
N TRP A 109 8.73 0.01 -13.39
CA TRP A 109 7.91 1.20 -13.53
C TRP A 109 6.51 0.89 -14.06
N GLY A 110 6.39 0.05 -15.08
CA GLY A 110 5.10 -0.43 -15.55
C GLY A 110 4.40 -1.29 -14.53
N ARG A 111 5.13 -2.10 -13.73
CA ARG A 111 4.53 -2.84 -12.61
C ARG A 111 3.93 -1.90 -11.57
N LEU A 112 4.66 -0.88 -11.13
CA LEU A 112 4.15 0.12 -10.19
C LEU A 112 2.92 0.85 -10.75
N GLN A 113 2.94 1.21 -12.04
CA GLN A 113 1.80 1.85 -12.71
C GLN A 113 0.56 0.95 -12.82
N ARG A 114 0.72 -0.38 -12.89
CA ARG A 114 -0.40 -1.33 -12.92
C ARG A 114 -1.06 -1.44 -11.55
N THR A 115 -0.26 -1.58 -10.49
CA THR A 115 -0.77 -1.60 -9.11
C THR A 115 -1.39 -0.27 -8.71
N SER A 116 -0.75 0.86 -9.05
CA SER A 116 -1.31 2.19 -8.76
C SER A 116 -2.63 2.42 -9.48
N TYR A 117 -2.76 1.95 -10.72
CA TYR A 117 -4.02 2.00 -11.46
C TYR A 117 -5.10 1.10 -10.84
N PHE A 118 -4.75 -0.11 -10.42
CA PHE A 118 -5.66 -1.00 -9.69
C PHE A 118 -6.22 -0.31 -8.43
N LEU A 119 -5.35 0.24 -7.58
CA LEU A 119 -5.75 0.96 -6.37
C LEU A 119 -6.62 2.18 -6.70
N ALA A 120 -6.25 2.95 -7.72
CA ALA A 120 -7.00 4.13 -8.11
C ALA A 120 -8.41 3.79 -8.65
N VAL A 121 -8.54 2.77 -9.48
CA VAL A 121 -9.84 2.34 -10.02
C VAL A 121 -10.73 1.75 -8.93
N THR A 122 -10.19 0.87 -8.08
CA THR A 122 -10.96 0.25 -7.00
C THR A 122 -11.37 1.23 -5.91
N THR A 123 -10.58 2.29 -5.69
CA THR A 123 -10.87 3.29 -4.64
C THR A 123 -11.73 4.44 -5.14
N PHE A 124 -11.44 4.95 -6.34
CA PHE A 124 -12.03 6.20 -6.84
C PHE A 124 -12.90 6.00 -8.08
N GLY A 125 -12.83 4.86 -8.77
CA GLY A 125 -13.59 4.62 -9.99
C GLY A 125 -15.05 4.22 -9.74
N PRO A 126 -15.86 4.16 -10.81
CA PRO A 126 -17.18 3.54 -10.76
C PRO A 126 -17.11 2.08 -10.25
N ALA A 127 -18.15 1.64 -9.55
CA ALA A 127 -18.22 0.32 -8.92
C ALA A 127 -18.08 -0.82 -9.96
N ASP A 128 -18.63 -0.65 -11.15
CA ASP A 128 -18.53 -1.64 -12.22
C ASP A 128 -17.10 -1.70 -12.79
N ASP A 129 -16.41 -0.57 -12.89
CA ASP A 129 -15.00 -0.49 -13.29
C ASP A 129 -14.11 -1.14 -12.26
N ALA A 130 -14.38 -0.90 -10.97
CA ALA A 130 -13.71 -1.53 -9.85
C ALA A 130 -13.88 -3.06 -9.87
N GLN A 131 -15.10 -3.55 -10.11
CA GLN A 131 -15.35 -4.99 -10.22
C GLN A 131 -14.65 -5.59 -11.44
N ARG A 132 -14.75 -4.97 -12.62
CA ARG A 132 -14.05 -5.46 -13.82
C ARG A 132 -12.54 -5.52 -13.61
N MET A 133 -11.98 -4.55 -12.91
CA MET A 133 -10.56 -4.53 -12.57
C MET A 133 -10.16 -5.67 -11.64
N VAL A 134 -10.99 -5.98 -10.63
CA VAL A 134 -10.82 -7.17 -9.79
C VAL A 134 -10.87 -8.44 -10.63
N ASP A 135 -11.85 -8.58 -11.53
CA ASP A 135 -11.97 -9.79 -12.37
C ASP A 135 -10.76 -9.97 -13.28
N VAL A 136 -10.17 -8.87 -13.79
CA VAL A 136 -8.92 -8.92 -14.56
C VAL A 136 -7.77 -9.43 -13.70
N VAL A 137 -7.59 -8.89 -12.48
CA VAL A 137 -6.50 -9.33 -11.59
C VAL A 137 -6.67 -10.80 -11.22
N ARG A 138 -7.88 -11.25 -10.91
CA ARG A 138 -8.16 -12.66 -10.61
C ARG A 138 -7.76 -13.57 -11.77
N ARG A 139 -8.18 -13.24 -13.00
CA ARG A 139 -7.78 -14.01 -14.20
C ARG A 139 -6.26 -14.06 -14.38
N VAL A 140 -5.55 -12.95 -14.14
CA VAL A 140 -4.09 -12.94 -14.20
C VAL A 140 -3.50 -13.84 -13.12
N HIS A 141 -4.06 -13.85 -11.92
CA HIS A 141 -3.59 -14.69 -10.82
C HIS A 141 -3.81 -16.19 -11.06
N ASP A 142 -4.81 -16.57 -11.86
CA ASP A 142 -5.04 -17.97 -12.25
C ASP A 142 -3.85 -18.55 -13.05
N ASP A 143 -3.15 -17.71 -13.80
CA ASP A 143 -1.97 -18.09 -14.60
C ASP A 143 -0.64 -18.01 -13.82
N VAL A 144 -0.64 -17.42 -12.62
CA VAL A 144 0.56 -17.24 -11.79
C VAL A 144 0.64 -18.39 -10.79
N VAL A 145 1.15 -19.52 -11.27
CA VAL A 145 1.35 -20.76 -10.52
C VAL A 145 2.75 -21.32 -10.76
N GLY A 146 3.34 -21.94 -9.75
CA GLY A 146 4.69 -22.49 -9.87
C GLY A 146 5.16 -23.25 -8.64
N VAL A 147 6.46 -23.51 -8.60
CA VAL A 147 7.13 -24.19 -7.48
C VAL A 147 8.33 -23.34 -7.05
N ALA A 148 8.36 -22.96 -5.78
CA ALA A 148 9.44 -22.16 -5.22
C ALA A 148 10.75 -22.97 -5.12
N PRO A 149 11.93 -22.31 -4.97
CA PRO A 149 13.21 -23.00 -4.88
C PRO A 149 13.35 -24.04 -3.75
N ASP A 150 12.50 -23.94 -2.73
CA ASP A 150 12.44 -24.89 -1.61
C ASP A 150 11.47 -26.08 -1.87
N GLY A 151 10.93 -26.19 -3.08
CA GLY A 151 10.06 -27.28 -3.52
C GLY A 151 8.58 -27.09 -3.20
N ARG A 152 8.19 -26.03 -2.49
CA ARG A 152 6.76 -25.77 -2.19
C ARG A 152 6.04 -25.18 -3.40
N PRO A 153 4.83 -25.65 -3.73
CA PRO A 153 4.02 -25.03 -4.77
C PRO A 153 3.52 -23.64 -4.31
N TYR A 154 3.27 -22.76 -5.27
CA TYR A 154 2.60 -21.48 -5.04
C TYR A 154 1.55 -21.22 -6.12
N ALA A 155 0.52 -20.47 -5.75
CA ALA A 155 -0.46 -19.89 -6.67
C ALA A 155 -0.79 -18.46 -6.21
N ALA A 156 -0.78 -17.47 -7.10
CA ALA A 156 -1.11 -16.10 -6.72
C ALA A 156 -2.58 -15.94 -6.28
N GLY A 157 -3.45 -16.86 -6.71
CA GLY A 157 -4.83 -16.97 -6.27
C GLY A 157 -5.02 -17.67 -4.91
N ASP A 158 -3.95 -18.18 -4.26
CA ASP A 158 -4.03 -18.79 -2.93
C ASP A 158 -4.54 -17.76 -1.91
N PRO A 159 -5.69 -18.01 -1.24
CA PRO A 159 -6.23 -17.12 -0.21
C PRO A 159 -5.24 -16.75 0.89
N HIS A 160 -4.32 -17.66 1.25
CA HIS A 160 -3.29 -17.38 2.26
C HIS A 160 -2.28 -16.34 1.76
N LEU A 161 -1.86 -16.43 0.49
CA LEU A 161 -0.92 -15.46 -0.10
C LEU A 161 -1.62 -14.14 -0.41
N LEU A 162 -2.87 -14.17 -0.87
CA LEU A 162 -3.69 -12.97 -1.06
C LEU A 162 -3.85 -12.19 0.25
N THR A 163 -4.12 -12.91 1.35
CA THR A 163 -4.22 -12.32 2.70
C THR A 163 -2.92 -11.63 3.08
N TRP A 164 -1.77 -12.30 2.92
CA TRP A 164 -0.47 -11.70 3.21
C TRP A 164 -0.22 -10.39 2.44
N VAL A 165 -0.42 -10.43 1.12
CA VAL A 165 -0.19 -9.28 0.25
C VAL A 165 -1.07 -8.11 0.66
N HIS A 166 -2.34 -8.39 0.95
CA HIS A 166 -3.31 -7.39 1.41
C HIS A 166 -2.91 -6.78 2.75
N VAL A 167 -2.66 -7.59 3.79
CA VAL A 167 -2.36 -7.04 5.12
C VAL A 167 -1.05 -6.27 5.16
N ALA A 168 -0.03 -6.71 4.40
CA ALA A 168 1.22 -5.99 4.25
C ALA A 168 1.03 -4.63 3.55
N GLU A 169 0.11 -4.56 2.57
CA GLU A 169 -0.24 -3.32 1.87
C GLU A 169 -0.97 -2.34 2.78
N ILE A 170 -2.07 -2.78 3.41
CA ILE A 170 -2.93 -1.91 4.23
C ILE A 170 -2.19 -1.39 5.46
N ASP A 171 -1.40 -2.21 6.13
CA ASP A 171 -0.56 -1.76 7.25
C ASP A 171 0.47 -0.73 6.81
N SER A 172 1.04 -0.89 5.61
CA SER A 172 2.04 0.04 5.09
C SER A 172 1.46 1.39 4.71
N PHE A 173 0.30 1.41 4.05
CA PHE A 173 -0.41 2.65 3.73
C PHE A 173 -0.89 3.36 5.00
N LEU A 174 -1.49 2.63 5.94
CA LEU A 174 -1.94 3.20 7.21
C LEU A 174 -0.77 3.78 8.01
N ALA A 175 0.32 3.03 8.19
CA ALA A 175 1.49 3.49 8.92
C ALA A 175 2.13 4.73 8.28
N ALA A 176 2.23 4.76 6.94
CA ALA A 176 2.74 5.93 6.23
C ALA A 176 1.84 7.14 6.38
N HIS A 177 0.52 6.96 6.30
CA HIS A 177 -0.44 8.05 6.47
C HIS A 177 -0.45 8.61 7.90
N GLN A 178 -0.41 7.74 8.91
CA GLN A 178 -0.30 8.16 10.31
C GLN A 178 0.98 8.96 10.59
N ARG A 179 2.09 8.65 9.88
CA ARG A 179 3.39 9.29 10.10
C ARG A 179 3.60 10.55 9.27
N TYR A 180 3.14 10.57 8.02
CA TYR A 180 3.50 11.58 7.01
C TYR A 180 2.30 12.24 6.34
N GLY A 181 1.10 11.69 6.51
CA GLY A 181 -0.13 12.20 5.92
C GLY A 181 -0.47 13.59 6.43
N ALA A 182 -1.23 14.34 5.63
CA ALA A 182 -1.59 15.71 5.96
C ALA A 182 -2.39 15.81 7.28
N ALA A 183 -3.25 14.82 7.53
CA ALA A 183 -4.05 14.73 8.75
C ALA A 183 -4.20 13.26 9.16
N PRO A 184 -3.55 12.81 10.24
CA PRO A 184 -3.68 11.44 10.75
C PRO A 184 -5.13 11.07 11.10
N LEU A 185 -5.45 9.78 11.04
CA LEU A 185 -6.74 9.24 11.48
C LEU A 185 -6.73 8.96 12.98
N ASP A 186 -7.84 9.17 13.66
CA ASP A 186 -8.08 8.63 15.00
C ASP A 186 -8.34 7.12 14.95
N GLN A 187 -8.60 6.48 16.10
CA GLN A 187 -8.78 5.02 16.13
C GLN A 187 -9.97 4.55 15.29
N GLU A 188 -11.10 5.27 15.35
CA GLU A 188 -12.29 4.94 14.57
C GLU A 188 -11.99 5.05 13.06
N GLY A 189 -11.30 6.11 12.64
CA GLY A 189 -10.90 6.28 11.26
C GLY A 189 -9.90 5.21 10.79
N ARG A 190 -8.98 4.76 11.67
CA ARG A 190 -8.08 3.63 11.36
C ARG A 190 -8.85 2.33 11.16
N ASP A 191 -9.82 2.02 12.02
CA ASP A 191 -10.64 0.82 11.87
C ASP A 191 -11.56 0.93 10.64
N ALA A 192 -12.12 2.11 10.36
CA ALA A 192 -12.91 2.36 9.16
C ALA A 192 -12.08 2.17 7.88
N TYR A 193 -10.83 2.66 7.84
CA TYR A 193 -9.91 2.44 6.73
C TYR A 193 -9.69 0.95 6.46
N VAL A 194 -9.38 0.17 7.52
CA VAL A 194 -9.14 -1.27 7.40
C VAL A 194 -10.42 -1.99 6.95
N GLY A 195 -11.57 -1.67 7.55
CA GLY A 195 -12.87 -2.24 7.19
C GLY A 195 -13.29 -1.95 5.74
N GLN A 196 -12.97 -0.76 5.22
CA GLN A 196 -13.19 -0.38 3.82
C GLN A 196 -12.25 -1.13 2.89
N ALA A 197 -10.95 -1.22 3.23
CA ALA A 197 -9.96 -1.95 2.43
C ALA A 197 -10.28 -3.44 2.31
N ALA A 198 -10.87 -4.04 3.35
CA ALA A 198 -11.32 -5.43 3.35
C ALA A 198 -12.30 -5.75 2.22
N ARG A 199 -13.15 -4.80 1.76
CA ARG A 199 -14.04 -5.00 0.61
C ARG A 199 -13.28 -5.41 -0.65
N VAL A 200 -12.12 -4.78 -0.90
CA VAL A 200 -11.28 -5.08 -2.07
C VAL A 200 -10.65 -6.46 -1.93
N ALA A 201 -10.20 -6.83 -0.73
CA ALA A 201 -9.65 -8.14 -0.44
C ALA A 201 -10.66 -9.27 -0.65
N GLU A 202 -11.90 -9.10 -0.18
CA GLU A 202 -12.99 -10.06 -0.40
C GLU A 202 -13.26 -10.27 -1.89
N ALA A 203 -13.34 -9.18 -2.65
CA ALA A 203 -13.53 -9.24 -4.09
C ALA A 203 -12.38 -10.00 -4.80
N LEU A 204 -11.14 -9.84 -4.33
CA LEU A 204 -9.98 -10.57 -4.84
C LEU A 204 -9.94 -12.04 -4.41
N GLY A 205 -10.71 -12.46 -3.40
CA GLY A 205 -10.80 -13.85 -2.95
C GLY A 205 -10.26 -14.12 -1.55
N VAL A 206 -9.98 -13.09 -0.75
CA VAL A 206 -9.66 -13.25 0.68
C VAL A 206 -10.95 -13.55 1.45
N PRO A 207 -11.08 -14.70 2.15
CA PRO A 207 -12.34 -15.10 2.77
C PRO A 207 -12.69 -14.29 4.02
N GLU A 208 -11.72 -14.01 4.88
CA GLU A 208 -11.93 -13.29 6.14
C GLU A 208 -10.84 -12.22 6.34
N PRO A 209 -10.84 -11.14 5.53
CA PRO A 209 -9.85 -10.08 5.68
C PRO A 209 -10.07 -9.31 7.00
N PRO A 210 -9.00 -8.80 7.62
CA PRO A 210 -9.12 -8.00 8.84
C PRO A 210 -9.97 -6.76 8.58
N ARG A 211 -10.84 -6.43 9.54
CA ARG A 211 -11.77 -5.28 9.51
C ARG A 211 -11.40 -4.17 10.49
N THR A 212 -10.42 -4.40 11.35
CA THR A 212 -9.91 -3.42 12.33
C THR A 212 -8.38 -3.40 12.35
N GLU A 213 -7.79 -2.31 12.81
CA GLU A 213 -6.34 -2.20 13.00
C GLU A 213 -5.81 -3.27 13.97
N ALA A 214 -6.60 -3.64 14.97
CA ALA A 214 -6.25 -4.73 15.88
C ALA A 214 -6.18 -6.09 15.16
N GLN A 215 -7.17 -6.41 14.33
CA GLN A 215 -7.17 -7.63 13.51
C GLN A 215 -6.04 -7.63 12.48
N LEU A 216 -5.76 -6.48 11.86
CA LEU A 216 -4.66 -6.30 10.92
C LEU A 216 -3.31 -6.64 11.58
N ARG A 217 -3.04 -6.07 12.77
CA ARG A 217 -1.82 -6.33 13.55
C ARG A 217 -1.72 -7.78 14.01
N ALA A 218 -2.85 -8.38 14.43
CA ALA A 218 -2.89 -9.79 14.82
C ALA A 218 -2.53 -10.70 13.62
N THR A 219 -3.10 -10.42 12.45
CA THR A 219 -2.83 -11.17 11.22
C THR A 219 -1.35 -11.07 10.83
N LEU A 220 -0.79 -9.86 10.78
CA LEU A 220 0.65 -9.67 10.51
C LEU A 220 1.54 -10.42 11.51
N THR A 221 1.15 -10.48 12.77
CA THR A 221 1.89 -11.22 13.80
C THR A 221 1.86 -12.73 13.54
N ALA A 222 0.73 -13.26 13.09
CA ALA A 222 0.58 -14.67 12.74
C ALA A 222 1.48 -15.10 11.57
N TYR A 223 1.71 -14.21 10.58
CA TYR A 223 2.62 -14.49 9.45
C TYR A 223 4.10 -14.49 9.83
N ARG A 224 4.51 -13.88 10.95
CA ARG A 224 5.94 -13.71 11.30
C ARG A 224 6.80 -14.98 11.17
N PRO A 225 6.35 -16.18 11.59
CA PRO A 225 7.14 -17.41 11.44
C PRO A 225 7.40 -17.84 9.99
N GLU A 226 6.60 -17.36 9.04
CA GLU A 226 6.71 -17.70 7.61
C GLU A 226 7.65 -16.74 6.85
N LEU A 227 7.99 -15.59 7.45
CA LEU A 227 8.74 -14.53 6.81
C LEU A 227 10.24 -14.82 6.82
N THR A 228 10.87 -14.70 5.65
CA THR A 228 12.28 -14.97 5.46
C THR A 228 12.93 -13.90 4.58
N GLY A 229 14.09 -13.40 5.01
CA GLY A 229 14.93 -12.54 4.17
C GLY A 229 15.64 -13.33 3.07
N THR A 230 14.90 -13.77 2.06
CA THR A 230 15.43 -14.53 0.91
C THR A 230 16.41 -13.67 0.10
N PRO A 231 17.30 -14.27 -0.72
CA PRO A 231 18.12 -13.50 -1.66
C PRO A 231 17.30 -12.55 -2.53
N ALA A 232 16.16 -13.00 -3.05
CA ALA A 232 15.23 -12.19 -3.85
C ALA A 232 14.63 -11.02 -3.06
N ALA A 233 14.28 -11.23 -1.78
CA ALA A 233 13.81 -10.15 -0.90
C ALA A 233 14.90 -9.09 -0.66
N ARG A 234 16.15 -9.51 -0.44
CA ARG A 234 17.28 -8.60 -0.26
C ARG A 234 17.61 -7.83 -1.53
N GLU A 235 17.50 -8.47 -2.69
CA GLU A 235 17.68 -7.81 -3.99
C GLU A 235 16.60 -6.75 -4.21
N THR A 236 15.33 -7.08 -3.93
CA THR A 236 14.21 -6.13 -3.96
C THR A 236 14.48 -4.94 -3.05
N ALA A 237 14.94 -5.19 -1.82
CA ALA A 237 15.28 -4.14 -0.88
C ALA A 237 16.44 -3.25 -1.38
N ARG A 238 17.52 -3.85 -1.89
CA ARG A 238 18.64 -3.10 -2.48
C ARG A 238 18.19 -2.26 -3.66
N PHE A 239 17.40 -2.82 -4.57
CA PHE A 239 16.87 -2.10 -5.72
C PHE A 239 16.04 -0.89 -5.29
N LEU A 240 15.08 -1.08 -4.38
CA LEU A 240 14.21 0.01 -3.92
C LEU A 240 14.94 1.08 -3.11
N LEU A 241 15.95 0.71 -2.31
CA LEU A 241 16.69 1.64 -1.45
C LEU A 241 17.83 2.36 -2.16
N LEU A 242 18.52 1.71 -3.11
CA LEU A 242 19.67 2.28 -3.83
C LEU A 242 19.28 2.92 -5.16
N HIS A 243 18.20 2.44 -5.77
CA HIS A 243 17.62 3.00 -6.98
C HIS A 243 16.15 3.37 -6.77
N PRO A 244 15.81 4.15 -5.72
CA PRO A 244 14.44 4.58 -5.53
C PRO A 244 14.02 5.34 -6.79
N PRO A 245 12.79 5.13 -7.30
CA PRO A 245 12.29 5.76 -8.53
C PRO A 245 11.97 7.25 -8.34
N LEU A 246 12.82 7.95 -7.60
CA LEU A 246 12.80 9.37 -7.28
C LEU A 246 13.83 10.11 -8.14
N SER A 247 13.50 11.32 -8.58
CA SER A 247 14.50 12.20 -9.22
C SER A 247 15.65 12.48 -8.24
N PRO A 248 16.88 12.76 -8.70
CA PRO A 248 18.02 13.05 -7.83
C PRO A 248 17.73 14.15 -6.78
N LEU A 249 16.84 15.09 -7.09
CA LEU A 249 16.44 16.18 -6.19
C LEU A 249 15.62 15.73 -4.97
N ALA A 250 15.01 14.54 -5.01
CA ALA A 250 14.33 13.93 -3.87
C ALA A 250 15.21 12.89 -3.14
N ARG A 251 16.50 12.80 -3.48
CA ARG A 251 17.52 11.92 -2.87
C ARG A 251 18.51 12.68 -1.97
N ALA A 252 18.28 13.97 -1.71
CA ALA A 252 19.13 14.72 -0.79
C ALA A 252 18.95 14.20 0.65
N PRO A 253 20.03 14.15 1.44
CA PRO A 253 20.07 13.51 2.77
C PRO A 253 19.13 14.16 3.80
#